data_AF-A0A8E2JFN9-F1
#
_entry.id   AF-A0A8E2JFN9-F1
#
_cell.length_a   1.000
_cell.length_b   1.000
_cell.length_c   1.000
_cell.angle_alpha   90.00
_cell.angle_beta   90.00
_cell.angle_gamma   90.00
#
_symmetry.space_group_name_H-M   'P 1'
#
loop_
_entity.id
_entity.type
_entity.pdbx_description
1 polymer ?
#
loop_
_entity_poly.entity_id
_entity_poly.type
_entity_poly.pdbx_seq_one_letter_code
_entity_poly.pdbx_strand_id
1 'polypeptide(L)'
;MITILNLRAIIVCILLSLRHAQSLVVSPRAIIDDNQIVLSSQANIQTGNGGINTLGGAYKGARAFDPNKPDDLAKLNALHQAFQEAIDIALKMSVHEVTEEEGIEYFGTDDAEERKKIQDVYAQLAGKNEALANPELGVIRWEDEGVDCKEDWFLYVHQDSTESGTPAVIFACPRLWQKLPYLASKLGCEKLKENPSNYWQTATGLVLHELFHINFVGNNVIGDRIDDIDGSYGPWEIRELAKRPRLQGHLPPGMWNADNYHWFAIEDYFRTKCGFPKAQPEKPEEEQ
;
A
#
# COMPACT_ATOMS: atom_id res chain seq x y z
N MET A 1 58.29 -30.64 -13.39
CA MET A 1 57.30 -31.62 -12.89
C MET A 1 56.39 -30.90 -11.92
N ILE A 2 55.24 -30.42 -12.40
CA ILE A 2 54.27 -29.64 -11.62
C ILE A 2 53.21 -30.63 -11.11
N THR A 3 53.08 -30.68 -9.80
CA THR A 3 52.33 -31.68 -9.05
C THR A 3 50.82 -31.47 -9.23
N ILE A 4 50.15 -32.43 -9.84
CA ILE A 4 48.70 -32.50 -10.16
C ILE A 4 47.81 -32.62 -8.89
N LEU A 5 48.36 -32.45 -7.69
CA LEU A 5 47.66 -32.72 -6.43
C LEU A 5 46.79 -31.58 -5.88
N ASN A 6 46.81 -30.37 -6.47
CA ASN A 6 46.02 -29.24 -5.96
C ASN A 6 44.69 -28.96 -6.68
N LEU A 7 44.36 -29.67 -7.76
CA LEU A 7 43.10 -29.40 -8.49
C LEU A 7 41.87 -30.06 -7.86
N ARG A 8 42.03 -31.16 -7.11
CA ARG A 8 40.89 -31.85 -6.47
C ARG A 8 40.37 -31.12 -5.22
N ALA A 9 41.23 -30.42 -4.48
CA ALA A 9 40.80 -29.63 -3.32
C ALA A 9 40.01 -28.37 -3.74
N ILE A 10 40.38 -27.74 -4.85
CA ILE A 10 39.71 -26.53 -5.36
C ILE A 10 38.32 -26.87 -5.93
N ILE A 11 38.18 -28.00 -6.64
CA ILE A 11 36.88 -28.44 -7.17
C ILE A 11 35.92 -28.88 -6.05
N VAL A 12 36.42 -29.45 -4.95
CA VAL A 12 35.59 -29.82 -3.81
C VAL A 12 35.13 -28.58 -3.02
N CYS A 13 35.94 -27.53 -2.90
CA CYS A 13 35.49 -26.26 -2.31
C CYS A 13 34.47 -25.52 -3.19
N ILE A 14 34.57 -25.58 -4.52
CA ILE A 14 33.57 -24.99 -5.43
C ILE A 14 32.26 -25.80 -5.45
N LEU A 15 32.33 -27.14 -5.30
CA LEU A 15 31.12 -27.98 -5.24
C LEU A 15 30.47 -28.02 -3.84
N LEU A 16 31.19 -27.68 -2.77
CA LEU A 16 30.62 -27.51 -1.42
C LEU A 16 30.01 -26.12 -1.20
N SER A 17 30.46 -25.08 -1.90
CA SER A 17 29.78 -23.77 -1.91
C SER A 17 28.54 -23.74 -2.82
N LEU A 18 28.41 -24.68 -3.76
CA LEU A 18 27.22 -24.88 -4.60
C LEU A 18 26.20 -25.89 -4.03
N ARG A 19 26.44 -26.41 -2.81
CA ARG A 19 25.52 -27.31 -2.07
C ARG A 19 25.01 -26.71 -0.75
N HIS A 20 25.06 -25.39 -0.59
CA HIS A 20 24.01 -24.73 0.19
C HIS A 20 22.76 -24.77 -0.65
N ALA A 21 22.04 -25.90 -0.48
CA ALA A 21 20.66 -26.02 -0.84
C ALA A 21 19.98 -24.69 -0.51
N GLN A 22 19.30 -24.16 -1.52
CA GLN A 22 18.23 -23.21 -1.39
C GLN A 22 17.19 -23.82 -0.44
N SER A 23 17.48 -23.80 0.86
CA SER A 23 16.45 -23.52 1.82
C SER A 23 16.10 -22.08 1.50
N LEU A 24 15.10 -21.91 0.61
CA LEU A 24 14.20 -20.78 0.71
C LEU A 24 13.71 -20.83 2.16
N VAL A 25 14.44 -20.14 3.04
CA VAL A 25 13.85 -19.57 4.22
C VAL A 25 12.88 -18.57 3.62
N VAL A 26 11.67 -19.06 3.36
CA VAL A 26 10.48 -18.24 3.24
C VAL A 26 10.39 -17.60 4.63
N SER A 27 11.11 -16.48 4.80
CA SER A 27 10.80 -15.45 5.79
C SER A 27 9.28 -15.35 5.79
N PRO A 28 8.59 -15.32 6.95
CA PRO A 28 7.16 -15.59 7.05
C PRO A 28 6.36 -14.51 6.31
N ARG A 29 6.36 -14.60 4.98
CA ARG A 29 5.54 -13.86 4.03
C ARG A 29 4.13 -14.11 4.47
N ALA A 30 3.30 -13.08 4.38
CA ALA A 30 1.85 -13.21 4.48
C ALA A 30 1.40 -14.56 3.91
N ILE A 31 0.63 -15.32 4.68
CA ILE A 31 0.06 -16.54 4.10
C ILE A 31 -0.96 -16.06 3.09
N ILE A 32 -0.60 -16.23 1.82
CA ILE A 32 -1.49 -16.05 0.69
C ILE A 32 -2.28 -17.35 0.61
N ASP A 33 -3.49 -17.33 1.16
CA ASP A 33 -4.46 -18.42 0.99
C ASP A 33 -5.60 -17.89 0.12
N ASP A 34 -5.74 -18.49 -1.06
CA ASP A 34 -6.75 -18.41 -2.13
C ASP A 34 -7.42 -17.06 -2.51
N ASN A 35 -7.57 -16.08 -1.60
CA ASN A 35 -8.08 -14.71 -1.78
C ASN A 35 -7.69 -13.71 -0.67
N GLN A 36 -6.82 -14.11 0.26
CA GLN A 36 -6.52 -13.35 1.48
C GLN A 36 -5.02 -13.10 1.62
N ILE A 37 -4.68 -11.90 2.06
CA ILE A 37 -3.38 -11.61 2.67
C ILE A 37 -3.59 -11.73 4.18
N VAL A 38 -3.16 -12.84 4.75
CA VAL A 38 -3.14 -13.02 6.21
C VAL A 38 -1.83 -12.45 6.75
N LEU A 39 -1.93 -11.28 7.40
CA LEU A 39 -0.80 -10.59 8.01
C LEU A 39 -0.69 -11.03 9.48
N SER A 40 0.24 -11.96 9.72
CA SER A 40 0.89 -12.30 11.02
C SER A 40 0.58 -13.63 11.70
N SER A 41 1.34 -13.84 12.79
CA SER A 41 1.51 -14.92 13.78
C SER A 41 0.33 -15.84 14.15
N GLN A 42 -0.87 -15.58 13.66
CA GLN A 42 -2.07 -16.42 13.81
C GLN A 42 -2.22 -17.49 12.73
N ALA A 43 -1.27 -17.60 11.79
CA ALA A 43 -1.12 -18.71 10.86
C ALA A 43 -1.25 -20.12 11.49
N ASN A 44 -0.96 -20.25 12.79
CA ASN A 44 -1.09 -21.50 13.54
C ASN A 44 -2.51 -21.81 14.04
N ILE A 45 -3.52 -20.97 13.75
CA ILE A 45 -4.89 -21.17 14.27
C ILE A 45 -5.78 -21.95 13.28
N GLN A 46 -5.43 -22.12 11.98
CA GLN A 46 -6.39 -22.66 11.00
C GLN A 46 -5.87 -23.66 9.94
N THR A 47 -4.78 -24.40 10.18
CA THR A 47 -4.45 -25.57 9.30
C THR A 47 -5.14 -26.88 9.73
N GLY A 48 -5.99 -26.84 10.77
CA GLY A 48 -6.74 -27.99 11.24
C GLY A 48 -8.07 -28.20 10.51
N ASN A 49 -8.04 -28.79 9.29
CA ASN A 49 -9.14 -29.49 8.60
C ASN A 49 -10.58 -28.88 8.55
N GLY A 50 -10.77 -27.63 8.99
CA GLY A 50 -11.98 -26.85 8.80
C GLY A 50 -11.60 -25.63 7.99
N GLY A 51 -12.04 -25.58 6.73
CA GLY A 51 -11.72 -24.49 5.81
C GLY A 51 -11.98 -23.11 6.43
N ILE A 52 -11.20 -22.13 5.97
CA ILE A 52 -11.32 -20.70 6.28
C ILE A 52 -12.66 -20.17 5.73
N ASN A 53 -13.76 -20.62 6.32
CA ASN A 53 -15.15 -20.30 5.98
C ASN A 53 -15.82 -19.47 7.10
N THR A 54 -15.04 -18.95 8.06
CA THR A 54 -15.57 -18.30 9.27
C THR A 54 -15.21 -16.82 9.39
N LEU A 55 -14.84 -16.15 8.29
CA LEU A 55 -15.11 -14.72 8.17
C LEU A 55 -16.47 -14.61 7.48
N GLY A 56 -17.50 -14.35 8.28
CA GLY A 56 -18.91 -14.55 7.94
C GLY A 56 -19.31 -13.98 6.58
N GLY A 57 -19.71 -14.87 5.67
CA GLY A 57 -20.34 -14.53 4.39
C GLY A 57 -19.41 -13.84 3.39
N ALA A 58 -19.49 -14.24 2.12
CA ALA A 58 -19.18 -13.28 1.07
C ALA A 58 -20.04 -12.04 1.30
N TYR A 59 -19.49 -10.83 1.12
CA TYR A 59 -20.34 -9.64 1.08
C TYR A 59 -21.41 -9.90 0.02
N LYS A 60 -22.68 -9.77 0.42
CA LYS A 60 -23.79 -10.28 -0.40
C LYS A 60 -23.78 -9.58 -1.77
N GLY A 61 -23.42 -10.32 -2.81
CA GLY A 61 -23.37 -9.85 -4.20
C GLY A 61 -21.98 -9.48 -4.71
N ALA A 62 -20.95 -9.50 -3.85
CA ALA A 62 -19.57 -9.35 -4.29
C ALA A 62 -19.02 -10.69 -4.81
N ARG A 63 -18.10 -10.61 -5.78
CA ARG A 63 -17.50 -11.78 -6.43
C ARG A 63 -16.10 -12.01 -5.89
N ALA A 64 -15.90 -13.13 -5.19
CA ALA A 64 -14.53 -13.56 -4.86
C ALA A 64 -13.73 -13.86 -6.15
N PHE A 65 -12.43 -13.57 -6.14
CA PHE A 65 -11.56 -14.08 -7.20
C PHE A 65 -11.53 -15.62 -7.14
N ASP A 66 -11.47 -16.27 -8.29
CA ASP A 66 -11.31 -17.72 -8.39
C ASP A 66 -9.87 -18.03 -8.79
N PRO A 67 -9.00 -18.50 -7.88
CA PRO A 67 -7.59 -18.78 -8.20
C PRO A 67 -7.41 -19.89 -9.24
N ASN A 68 -8.45 -20.67 -9.56
CA ASN A 68 -8.42 -21.66 -10.62
C ASN A 68 -8.68 -21.05 -12.01
N LYS A 69 -9.14 -19.80 -12.09
CA LYS A 69 -9.27 -19.04 -13.33
C LYS A 69 -8.00 -18.24 -13.58
N PRO A 70 -7.29 -18.43 -14.70
CA PRO A 70 -6.03 -17.73 -14.97
C PRO A 70 -6.12 -16.20 -14.88
N ASP A 71 -7.23 -15.61 -15.32
CA ASP A 71 -7.42 -14.16 -15.30
C ASP A 71 -7.58 -13.62 -13.86
N ASP A 72 -8.36 -14.30 -13.02
CA ASP A 72 -8.54 -13.94 -11.61
C ASP A 72 -7.23 -14.12 -10.84
N LEU A 73 -6.49 -15.20 -11.09
CA LEU A 73 -5.17 -15.43 -10.50
C LEU A 73 -4.17 -14.34 -10.91
N ALA A 74 -4.20 -13.89 -12.16
CA ALA A 74 -3.34 -12.81 -12.63
C ALA A 74 -3.67 -11.48 -11.92
N LYS A 75 -4.96 -11.16 -11.77
CA LYS A 75 -5.44 -9.98 -11.03
C LYS A 75 -5.06 -10.03 -9.55
N LEU A 76 -5.26 -11.17 -8.87
CA LEU A 76 -4.84 -11.39 -7.49
C LEU A 76 -3.33 -11.19 -7.32
N ASN A 77 -2.52 -11.76 -8.20
CA ASN A 77 -1.07 -11.59 -8.17
C ASN A 77 -0.65 -10.13 -8.37
N ALA A 78 -1.39 -9.37 -9.20
CA ALA A 78 -1.14 -7.94 -9.38
C ALA A 78 -1.47 -7.15 -8.11
N LEU A 79 -2.59 -7.42 -7.45
CA LEU A 79 -2.95 -6.79 -6.17
C LEU A 79 -1.96 -7.13 -5.05
N HIS A 80 -1.51 -8.37 -4.97
CA HIS A 80 -0.50 -8.78 -4.01
C HIS A 80 0.83 -8.05 -4.21
N GLN A 81 1.26 -7.88 -5.46
CA GLN A 81 2.47 -7.12 -5.78
C GLN A 81 2.29 -5.63 -5.46
N ALA A 82 1.13 -5.05 -5.77
CA ALA A 82 0.81 -3.66 -5.47
C ALA A 82 0.77 -3.41 -3.96
N PHE A 83 0.20 -4.35 -3.19
CA PHE A 83 0.19 -4.31 -1.73
C PHE A 83 1.61 -4.37 -1.15
N GLN A 84 2.44 -5.32 -1.61
CA GLN A 84 3.83 -5.42 -1.14
C GLN A 84 4.60 -4.13 -1.42
N GLU A 85 4.47 -3.57 -2.61
CA GLU A 85 5.12 -2.32 -2.97
C GLU A 85 4.57 -1.12 -2.17
N ALA A 86 3.27 -1.10 -1.88
CA ALA A 86 2.66 -0.07 -1.03
C ALA A 86 3.22 -0.11 0.39
N ILE A 87 3.41 -1.31 0.97
CA ILE A 87 4.03 -1.49 2.29
C ILE A 87 5.51 -1.08 2.28
N ASP A 88 6.26 -1.42 1.22
CA ASP A 88 7.65 -0.98 1.08
C ASP A 88 7.77 0.56 0.99
N ILE A 89 6.83 1.21 0.29
CA ILE A 89 6.74 2.67 0.23
C ILE A 89 6.39 3.23 1.61
N ALA A 90 5.36 2.70 2.27
CA ALA A 90 4.97 3.12 3.61
C ALA A 90 6.12 2.98 4.62
N LEU A 91 6.90 1.89 4.55
CA LEU A 91 8.07 1.69 5.39
C LEU A 91 9.11 2.80 5.18
N LYS A 92 9.40 3.18 3.94
CA LYS A 92 10.32 4.29 3.66
C LYS A 92 9.77 5.61 4.22
N MET A 93 8.49 5.87 4.04
CA MET A 93 7.86 7.09 4.55
C MET A 93 7.81 7.13 6.09
N SER A 94 7.76 5.98 6.76
CA SER A 94 7.79 5.90 8.23
C SER A 94 9.08 6.42 8.85
N VAL A 95 10.18 6.45 8.09
CA VAL A 95 11.48 6.98 8.50
C VAL A 95 11.87 8.26 7.75
N HIS A 96 11.05 8.69 6.79
CA HIS A 96 11.24 9.95 6.07
C HIS A 96 10.94 11.13 6.98
N GLU A 97 11.91 11.99 7.24
CA GLU A 97 11.69 13.21 8.02
C GLU A 97 10.81 14.19 7.25
N VAL A 98 9.56 14.32 7.67
CA VAL A 98 8.62 15.28 7.08
C VAL A 98 9.08 16.69 7.43
N THR A 99 9.56 17.42 6.42
CA THR A 99 10.01 18.80 6.56
C THR A 99 8.82 19.73 6.84
N GLU A 100 9.09 20.93 7.36
CA GLU A 100 8.05 21.95 7.54
C GLU A 100 7.34 22.28 6.22
N GLU A 101 8.09 22.37 5.12
CA GLU A 101 7.55 22.66 3.79
C GLU A 101 6.60 21.56 3.30
N GLU A 102 6.96 20.28 3.48
CA GLU A 102 6.09 19.15 3.12
C GLU A 102 4.87 19.06 4.04
N GLY A 103 5.05 19.31 5.35
CA GLY A 103 3.95 19.36 6.31
C GLY A 103 2.91 20.41 5.93
N ILE A 104 3.34 21.60 5.53
CA ILE A 104 2.44 22.66 5.06
C ILE A 104 1.81 22.27 3.72
N GLU A 105 2.61 21.82 2.75
CA GLU A 105 2.17 21.56 1.38
C GLU A 105 1.13 20.44 1.30
N TYR A 106 1.38 19.33 2.00
CA TYR A 106 0.53 18.14 1.92
C TYR A 106 -0.44 18.03 3.07
N PHE A 107 -0.17 18.59 4.23
CA PHE A 107 -1.01 18.32 5.41
C PHE A 107 -1.56 19.59 6.05
N GLY A 108 -1.07 20.78 5.69
CA GLY A 108 -1.50 22.04 6.29
C GLY A 108 -0.95 22.25 7.71
N THR A 109 0.22 21.69 8.02
CA THR A 109 0.85 21.80 9.34
C THR A 109 2.32 22.22 9.29
N ASP A 110 2.65 23.23 10.09
CA ASP A 110 4.02 23.63 10.45
C ASP A 110 4.39 23.16 11.88
N ASP A 111 3.52 22.40 12.53
CA ASP A 111 3.77 21.85 13.87
C ASP A 111 4.61 20.56 13.81
N ALA A 112 5.67 20.50 14.61
CA ALA A 112 6.62 19.38 14.58
C ALA A 112 6.02 18.06 15.10
N GLU A 113 5.12 18.11 16.08
CA GLU A 113 4.48 16.91 16.64
C GLU A 113 3.42 16.36 15.67
N GLU A 114 2.69 17.24 14.98
CA GLU A 114 1.79 16.85 13.90
C GLU A 114 2.55 16.25 12.72
N ARG A 115 3.70 16.81 12.34
CA ARG A 115 4.56 16.19 11.32
C ARG A 115 5.06 14.81 11.69
N LYS A 116 5.41 14.62 12.96
CA LYS A 116 5.77 13.30 13.49
C LYS A 116 4.61 12.30 13.41
N LYS A 117 3.37 12.74 13.69
CA LYS A 117 2.19 11.89 13.54
C LYS A 117 2.01 11.38 12.10
N ILE A 118 2.36 12.17 11.09
CA ILE A 118 2.32 11.71 9.68
C ILE A 118 3.23 10.50 9.49
N GLN A 119 4.46 10.55 10.02
CA GLN A 119 5.40 9.43 9.99
C GLN A 119 4.86 8.22 10.77
N ASP A 120 4.28 8.47 11.95
CA ASP A 120 3.71 7.43 12.80
C ASP A 120 2.51 6.72 12.12
N VAL A 121 1.72 7.42 11.28
CA VAL A 121 0.66 6.81 10.46
C VAL A 121 1.25 5.81 9.46
N TYR A 122 2.32 6.17 8.75
CA TYR A 122 3.01 5.23 7.87
C TYR A 122 3.63 4.06 8.65
N ALA A 123 4.19 4.33 9.83
CA ALA A 123 4.74 3.30 10.71
C ALA A 123 3.65 2.31 11.18
N GLN A 124 2.43 2.79 11.45
CA GLN A 124 1.31 1.93 11.79
C GLN A 124 0.91 1.03 10.62
N LEU A 125 1.03 1.49 9.38
CA LEU A 125 0.74 0.67 8.22
C LEU A 125 1.85 -0.37 7.97
N ALA A 126 3.10 0.08 7.91
CA ALA A 126 4.24 -0.76 7.57
C ALA A 126 4.62 -1.74 8.69
N GLY A 127 4.35 -1.40 9.95
CA GLY A 127 4.83 -2.17 11.11
C GLY A 127 6.31 -1.95 11.41
N LYS A 128 6.82 -2.65 12.43
CA LYS A 128 8.20 -2.49 12.92
C LYS A 128 9.24 -3.35 12.20
N ASN A 129 8.82 -4.28 11.35
CA ASN A 129 9.71 -5.21 10.65
C ASN A 129 9.63 -4.96 9.15
N GLU A 130 10.79 -4.74 8.53
CA GLU A 130 10.95 -4.33 7.13
C GLU A 130 10.38 -5.29 6.06
N ALA A 131 9.77 -6.40 6.46
CA ALA A 131 9.35 -7.47 5.56
C ALA A 131 7.84 -7.75 5.57
N LEU A 132 7.08 -7.19 6.52
CA LEU A 132 5.65 -7.47 6.69
C LEU A 132 4.93 -6.23 7.18
N ALA A 133 3.76 -5.97 6.62
CA ALA A 133 2.82 -4.97 7.11
C ALA A 133 2.50 -5.21 8.60
N ASN A 134 1.98 -4.19 9.27
CA ASN A 134 1.67 -4.29 10.68
C ASN A 134 0.69 -5.45 10.95
N PRO A 135 1.04 -6.40 11.84
CA PRO A 135 0.17 -7.53 12.19
C PRO A 135 -1.22 -7.11 12.69
N GLU A 136 -1.33 -5.91 13.25
CA GLU A 136 -2.58 -5.39 13.82
C GLU A 136 -3.57 -4.90 12.73
N LEU A 137 -3.15 -4.81 11.47
CA LEU A 137 -4.05 -4.64 10.31
C LEU A 137 -5.03 -5.81 10.17
N GLY A 138 -4.70 -6.98 10.74
CA GLY A 138 -5.53 -8.17 10.66
C GLY A 138 -5.50 -8.84 9.29
N VAL A 139 -6.65 -9.34 8.85
CA VAL A 139 -6.82 -10.03 7.56
C VAL A 139 -7.29 -9.02 6.52
N ILE A 140 -6.57 -8.93 5.39
CA ILE A 140 -7.00 -8.15 4.23
C ILE A 140 -7.45 -9.13 3.15
N ARG A 141 -8.73 -9.08 2.79
CA ARG A 141 -9.31 -9.90 1.71
C ARG A 141 -9.48 -9.07 0.45
N TRP A 142 -9.17 -9.66 -0.70
CA TRP A 142 -9.44 -9.07 -2.01
C TRP A 142 -10.71 -9.67 -2.60
N GLU A 143 -11.60 -8.82 -3.12
CA GLU A 143 -12.77 -9.24 -3.88
C GLU A 143 -12.81 -8.53 -5.23
N ASP A 144 -13.22 -9.21 -6.30
CA ASP A 144 -13.42 -8.60 -7.62
C ASP A 144 -14.87 -8.13 -7.69
N GLU A 145 -15.12 -6.91 -8.16
CA GLU A 145 -16.47 -6.43 -8.42
C GLU A 145 -17.38 -6.49 -7.17
N GLY A 146 -17.12 -5.58 -6.23
CA GLY A 146 -18.04 -5.32 -5.13
C GLY A 146 -19.37 -4.75 -5.62
N VAL A 147 -20.45 -4.94 -4.84
CA VAL A 147 -21.80 -4.46 -5.19
C VAL A 147 -21.89 -2.93 -5.33
N ASP A 148 -20.97 -2.20 -4.71
CA ASP A 148 -20.97 -0.74 -4.65
C ASP A 148 -19.98 -0.09 -5.64
N CYS A 149 -19.37 -0.86 -6.53
CA CYS A 149 -18.48 -0.31 -7.55
C CYS A 149 -19.22 0.69 -8.45
N LYS A 150 -18.84 1.97 -8.34
CA LYS A 150 -19.26 3.04 -9.25
C LYS A 150 -18.35 3.09 -10.47
N GLU A 151 -18.81 3.70 -11.56
CA GLU A 151 -18.08 3.77 -12.84
C GLU A 151 -16.72 4.50 -12.74
N ASP A 152 -16.59 5.38 -11.76
CA ASP A 152 -15.42 6.20 -11.47
C ASP A 152 -14.51 5.60 -10.39
N TRP A 153 -14.94 4.55 -9.69
CA TRP A 153 -14.19 3.94 -8.59
C TRP A 153 -13.17 2.91 -9.08
N PHE A 154 -12.00 2.91 -8.45
CA PHE A 154 -10.94 1.93 -8.73
C PHE A 154 -10.88 0.83 -7.69
N LEU A 155 -10.78 1.22 -6.42
CA LEU A 155 -10.84 0.37 -5.25
C LEU A 155 -11.83 0.99 -4.26
N TYR A 156 -12.25 0.20 -3.26
CA TYR A 156 -12.79 0.72 -2.02
C TYR A 156 -12.59 -0.32 -0.90
N VAL A 157 -12.45 0.13 0.34
CA VAL A 157 -12.36 -0.74 1.52
C VAL A 157 -13.67 -0.76 2.32
N HIS A 158 -14.00 -1.93 2.85
CA HIS A 158 -15.02 -2.11 3.87
C HIS A 158 -14.42 -2.72 5.13
N GLN A 159 -14.83 -2.22 6.29
CA GLN A 159 -14.47 -2.76 7.60
C GLN A 159 -15.68 -2.68 8.53
N ASP A 160 -16.15 -3.82 9.03
CA ASP A 160 -17.38 -3.93 9.82
C ASP A 160 -17.27 -3.31 11.24
N SER A 161 -16.06 -2.98 11.69
CA SER A 161 -15.79 -2.45 13.03
C SER A 161 -14.57 -1.52 13.04
N THR A 162 -14.56 -0.62 14.03
CA THR A 162 -13.41 0.26 14.33
C THR A 162 -12.35 -0.41 15.19
N GLU A 163 -12.60 -1.64 15.66
CA GLU A 163 -11.67 -2.39 16.51
C GLU A 163 -10.47 -2.93 15.71
N SER A 164 -9.27 -2.86 16.31
CA SER A 164 -8.03 -3.41 15.76
C SER A 164 -8.16 -4.90 15.45
N GLY A 165 -7.52 -5.36 14.37
CA GLY A 165 -7.56 -6.77 13.95
C GLY A 165 -8.89 -7.20 13.30
N THR A 166 -9.88 -6.30 13.21
CA THR A 166 -11.08 -6.55 12.39
C THR A 166 -10.66 -6.73 10.93
N PRO A 167 -11.06 -7.82 10.27
CA PRO A 167 -10.79 -8.03 8.86
C PRO A 167 -11.26 -6.84 8.02
N ALA A 168 -10.40 -6.37 7.13
CA ALA A 168 -10.74 -5.40 6.10
C ALA A 168 -10.90 -6.14 4.77
N VAL A 169 -11.87 -5.72 3.97
CA VAL A 169 -12.06 -6.25 2.62
C VAL A 169 -11.88 -5.11 1.64
N ILE A 170 -10.92 -5.26 0.73
CA ILE A 170 -10.69 -4.30 -0.35
C ILE A 170 -11.29 -4.89 -1.63
N PHE A 171 -12.20 -4.13 -2.23
CA PHE A 171 -12.89 -4.51 -3.45
C PHE A 171 -12.20 -3.84 -4.64
N ALA A 172 -11.88 -4.63 -5.66
CA ALA A 172 -11.35 -4.13 -6.91
C ALA A 172 -12.48 -3.89 -7.92
N CYS A 173 -12.65 -2.64 -8.35
CA CYS A 173 -13.66 -2.28 -9.33
C CYS A 173 -13.14 -2.45 -10.77
N PRO A 174 -14.04 -2.67 -11.75
CA PRO A 174 -13.66 -2.92 -13.15
C PRO A 174 -12.71 -1.86 -13.73
N ARG A 175 -12.83 -0.60 -13.30
CA ARG A 175 -12.02 0.52 -13.76
C ARG A 175 -10.52 0.32 -13.48
N LEU A 176 -10.17 -0.32 -12.36
CA LEU A 176 -8.77 -0.63 -11.99
C LEU A 176 -8.05 -1.36 -13.12
N TRP A 177 -8.69 -2.42 -13.62
CA TRP A 177 -8.14 -3.31 -14.63
C TRP A 177 -8.01 -2.66 -16.02
N GLN A 178 -8.76 -1.58 -16.27
CA GLN A 178 -8.84 -0.93 -17.58
C GLN A 178 -7.89 0.25 -17.75
N LYS A 179 -7.54 0.93 -16.65
CA LYS A 179 -6.99 2.29 -16.73
C LYS A 179 -5.58 2.43 -16.17
N LEU A 180 -5.17 1.57 -15.23
CA LEU A 180 -3.97 1.85 -14.45
C LEU A 180 -2.84 0.86 -14.70
N PRO A 181 -1.59 1.35 -14.73
CA PRO A 181 -0.45 0.47 -14.52
C PRO A 181 -0.54 -0.11 -13.10
N TYR A 182 -0.29 -1.41 -12.98
CA TYR A 182 -0.45 -2.12 -11.71
C TYR A 182 0.58 -1.68 -10.66
N LEU A 183 1.85 -1.50 -11.06
CA LEU A 183 2.95 -1.24 -10.11
C LEU A 183 3.67 0.07 -10.40
N ALA A 184 4.00 0.81 -9.34
CA ALA A 184 4.79 2.03 -9.41
C ALA A 184 6.22 1.76 -9.93
N SER A 185 6.84 0.64 -9.55
CA SER A 185 8.14 0.22 -10.08
C SER A 185 8.13 -0.05 -11.58
N LYS A 186 6.99 -0.48 -12.14
CA LYS A 186 6.84 -0.78 -13.57
C LYS A 186 6.46 0.43 -14.41
N LEU A 187 6.04 1.53 -13.78
CA LEU A 187 5.82 2.79 -14.46
C LEU A 187 7.18 3.43 -14.76
N GLY A 188 7.52 3.50 -16.05
CA GLY A 188 8.76 4.11 -16.53
C GLY A 188 8.72 5.63 -16.40
N CYS A 189 9.84 6.22 -15.99
CA CYS A 189 9.96 7.66 -15.78
C CYS A 189 9.68 8.47 -17.05
N GLU A 190 9.93 7.90 -18.22
CA GLU A 190 9.64 8.49 -19.53
C GLU A 190 8.14 8.67 -19.82
N LYS A 191 7.28 7.96 -19.09
CA LYS A 191 5.82 8.08 -19.19
C LYS A 191 5.26 9.14 -18.24
N LEU A 192 6.08 9.62 -17.32
CA LEU A 192 5.70 10.61 -16.32
C LEU A 192 6.14 11.99 -16.80
N LYS A 193 5.28 12.98 -16.57
CA LYS A 193 5.70 14.38 -16.58
C LYS A 193 6.45 14.69 -15.29
N GLU A 194 7.32 15.71 -15.32
CA GLU A 194 8.06 16.17 -14.13
C GLU A 194 7.13 16.66 -13.01
N ASN A 195 5.97 17.22 -13.38
CA ASN A 195 4.98 17.67 -12.43
C ASN A 195 4.06 16.51 -12.01
N PRO A 196 3.76 16.40 -10.71
CA PRO A 196 2.77 15.46 -10.20
C PRO A 196 1.42 15.65 -10.87
N SER A 197 0.82 14.54 -11.31
CA SER A 197 -0.46 14.52 -12.02
C SER A 197 -1.08 13.12 -11.90
N ASN A 198 -2.32 12.96 -12.35
CA ASN A 198 -3.02 11.67 -12.37
C ASN A 198 -2.29 10.59 -13.19
N TYR A 199 -1.30 10.95 -14.03
CA TYR A 199 -0.42 9.99 -14.70
C TYR A 199 0.51 9.21 -13.76
N TRP A 200 0.73 9.73 -12.54
CA TRP A 200 1.51 9.07 -11.51
C TRP A 200 0.65 8.05 -10.71
N GLN A 201 -0.68 8.02 -10.93
CA GLN A 201 -1.58 7.06 -10.31
C GLN A 201 -1.25 5.64 -10.75
N THR A 202 -1.13 4.74 -9.79
CA THR A 202 -0.89 3.30 -10.01
C THR A 202 -1.79 2.48 -9.09
N ALA A 203 -1.93 1.16 -9.34
CA ALA A 203 -2.63 0.31 -8.37
C ALA A 203 -1.87 0.24 -7.03
N THR A 204 -0.53 0.34 -7.02
CA THR A 204 0.25 0.52 -5.79
C THR A 204 -0.20 1.74 -4.97
N GLY A 205 -0.34 2.90 -5.63
CA GLY A 205 -0.81 4.13 -4.97
C GLY A 205 -2.25 4.02 -4.46
N LEU A 206 -3.14 3.41 -5.24
CA LEU A 206 -4.52 3.17 -4.80
C LEU A 206 -4.62 2.18 -3.65
N VAL A 207 -3.86 1.09 -3.68
CA VAL A 207 -3.81 0.16 -2.54
C VAL A 207 -3.32 0.90 -1.30
N LEU A 208 -2.27 1.73 -1.43
CA LEU A 208 -1.80 2.55 -0.32
C LEU A 208 -2.89 3.48 0.23
N HIS A 209 -3.67 4.14 -0.65
CA HIS A 209 -4.83 4.95 -0.28
C HIS A 209 -5.85 4.14 0.55
N GLU A 210 -6.30 3.00 0.04
CA GLU A 210 -7.31 2.16 0.74
C GLU A 210 -6.84 1.66 2.09
N LEU A 211 -5.54 1.41 2.23
CA LEU A 211 -4.98 0.96 3.50
C LEU A 211 -5.06 2.03 4.60
N PHE A 212 -5.04 3.32 4.26
CA PHE A 212 -5.21 4.38 5.24
C PHE A 212 -6.63 4.47 5.81
N HIS A 213 -7.64 4.02 5.06
CA HIS A 213 -9.02 3.96 5.55
C HIS A 213 -9.26 2.87 6.60
N ILE A 214 -8.31 1.92 6.79
CA ILE A 214 -8.40 0.91 7.84
C ILE A 214 -8.31 1.63 9.19
N ASN A 215 -9.36 1.50 10.00
CA ASN A 215 -9.56 2.29 11.23
C ASN A 215 -8.34 2.28 12.17
N PHE A 216 -7.68 1.12 12.28
CA PHE A 216 -6.48 0.93 13.08
C PHE A 216 -5.36 1.96 12.75
N VAL A 217 -5.18 2.29 11.48
CA VAL A 217 -4.06 3.09 10.99
C VAL A 217 -4.16 4.54 11.47
N GLY A 218 -5.32 5.18 11.30
CA GLY A 218 -5.56 6.55 11.75
C GLY A 218 -5.81 6.66 13.26
N ASN A 219 -6.72 5.85 13.80
CA ASN A 219 -7.25 6.03 15.16
C ASN A 219 -6.16 6.04 16.23
N ASN A 220 -5.14 5.19 16.07
CA ASN A 220 -4.08 5.03 17.06
C ASN A 220 -3.03 6.15 17.04
N VAL A 221 -3.01 7.00 16.01
CA VAL A 221 -1.97 8.02 15.83
C VAL A 221 -2.56 9.41 15.87
N ILE A 222 -3.59 9.65 15.08
CA ILE A 222 -4.23 10.96 14.94
C ILE A 222 -5.53 11.06 15.75
N GLY A 223 -5.99 9.95 16.34
CA GLY A 223 -7.18 9.91 17.20
C GLY A 223 -8.50 9.79 16.45
N ASP A 224 -8.46 9.59 15.13
CA ASP A 224 -9.63 9.47 14.27
C ASP A 224 -9.31 8.66 13.01
N ARG A 225 -10.36 8.30 12.25
CA ARG A 225 -10.24 7.60 10.97
C ARG A 225 -9.68 8.56 9.92
N ILE A 226 -8.89 8.02 8.99
CA ILE A 226 -8.51 8.72 7.77
C ILE A 226 -9.58 8.37 6.72
N ASP A 227 -10.30 9.38 6.25
CA ASP A 227 -11.44 9.25 5.34
C ASP A 227 -11.12 9.89 3.98
N ASP A 228 -12.09 9.82 3.07
CA ASP A 228 -12.09 10.63 1.87
C ASP A 228 -12.81 11.94 2.12
N ILE A 229 -12.15 13.06 1.84
CA ILE A 229 -12.77 14.38 1.89
C ILE A 229 -13.27 14.75 0.50
N ASP A 230 -14.59 14.92 0.37
CA ASP A 230 -15.25 15.29 -0.88
C ASP A 230 -14.51 16.40 -1.65
N GLY A 231 -14.24 16.13 -2.93
CA GLY A 231 -13.53 17.04 -3.82
C GLY A 231 -12.04 17.20 -3.53
N SER A 232 -11.44 16.26 -2.78
CA SER A 232 -10.02 16.30 -2.39
C SER A 232 -9.23 15.09 -2.94
N TYR A 233 -9.52 14.73 -4.20
CA TYR A 233 -8.90 13.60 -4.90
C TYR A 233 -7.93 14.09 -5.97
N GLY A 234 -6.71 13.56 -5.97
CA GLY A 234 -5.67 13.97 -6.93
C GLY A 234 -4.65 14.96 -6.34
N PRO A 235 -3.50 15.10 -7.01
CA PRO A 235 -2.34 15.79 -6.44
C PRO A 235 -2.56 17.30 -6.28
N TRP A 236 -3.44 17.90 -7.08
CA TRP A 236 -3.78 19.32 -6.95
C TRP A 236 -4.75 19.55 -5.79
N GLU A 237 -5.84 18.79 -5.77
CA GLU A 237 -6.95 18.91 -4.83
C GLU A 237 -6.50 18.68 -3.38
N ILE A 238 -5.62 17.70 -3.15
CA ILE A 238 -5.06 17.43 -1.82
C ILE A 238 -4.22 18.60 -1.27
N ARG A 239 -3.56 19.37 -2.14
CA ARG A 239 -2.82 20.58 -1.74
C ARG A 239 -3.76 21.78 -1.51
N GLU A 240 -4.84 21.88 -2.27
CA GLU A 240 -5.89 22.87 -1.98
C GLU A 240 -6.60 22.57 -0.66
N LEU A 241 -6.80 21.28 -0.34
CA LEU A 241 -7.31 20.84 0.95
C LEU A 241 -6.36 21.26 2.09
N ALA A 242 -5.05 21.04 1.95
CA ALA A 242 -4.05 21.41 2.95
C ALA A 242 -4.04 22.92 3.28
N LYS A 243 -4.44 23.78 2.33
CA LYS A 243 -4.56 25.23 2.52
C LYS A 243 -5.83 25.65 3.27
N ARG A 244 -6.82 24.76 3.43
CA ARG A 244 -8.08 25.10 4.10
C ARG A 244 -7.82 25.39 5.58
N PRO A 245 -8.55 26.36 6.17
CA PRO A 245 -8.35 26.70 7.57
C PRO A 245 -8.67 25.52 8.47
N ARG A 246 -7.79 25.28 9.45
CA ARG A 246 -8.00 24.32 10.53
C ARG A 246 -9.24 24.72 11.34
N LEU A 247 -10.12 23.76 11.61
CA LEU A 247 -11.22 23.95 12.56
C LEU A 247 -10.68 23.97 13.99
N GLN A 248 -11.22 24.83 14.85
CA GLN A 248 -10.74 24.97 16.23
C GLN A 248 -10.78 23.63 16.98
N GLY A 249 -9.64 23.21 17.53
CA GLY A 249 -9.54 21.95 18.29
C GLY A 249 -9.32 20.69 17.44
N HIS A 250 -9.14 20.83 16.13
CA HIS A 250 -8.93 19.72 15.21
C HIS A 250 -7.55 19.77 14.55
N LEU A 251 -7.10 18.62 14.02
CA LEU A 251 -5.94 18.57 13.13
C LEU A 251 -6.29 19.26 11.81
N PRO A 252 -5.28 19.68 11.03
CA PRO A 252 -5.48 20.13 9.67
C PRO A 252 -6.20 19.08 8.81
N PRO A 253 -7.06 19.50 7.87
CA PRO A 253 -7.88 18.58 7.08
C PRO A 253 -7.06 17.63 6.20
N GLY A 254 -5.85 18.04 5.77
CA GLY A 254 -4.96 17.15 5.02
C GLY A 254 -4.51 15.92 5.81
N MET A 255 -4.48 15.99 7.15
CA MET A 255 -4.13 14.83 7.99
C MET A 255 -5.25 13.79 8.10
N TRP A 256 -6.46 14.11 7.64
CA TRP A 256 -7.63 13.22 7.69
C TRP A 256 -8.02 12.65 6.33
N ASN A 257 -7.30 13.02 5.26
CA ASN A 257 -7.62 12.59 3.91
C ASN A 257 -6.65 11.51 3.45
N ALA A 258 -7.15 10.33 3.06
CA ALA A 258 -6.31 9.21 2.63
C ALA A 258 -5.44 9.59 1.42
N ASP A 259 -6.00 10.41 0.52
CA ASP A 259 -5.31 10.83 -0.68
C ASP A 259 -4.11 11.75 -0.41
N ASN A 260 -4.09 12.49 0.70
CA ASN A 260 -2.93 13.30 1.08
C ASN A 260 -1.72 12.42 1.43
N TYR A 261 -1.93 11.32 2.15
CA TYR A 261 -0.87 10.36 2.43
C TYR A 261 -0.45 9.62 1.15
N HIS A 262 -1.41 9.11 0.38
CA HIS A 262 -1.11 8.44 -0.89
C HIS A 262 -0.27 9.33 -1.83
N TRP A 263 -0.68 10.57 -2.09
CA TRP A 263 0.04 11.46 -2.99
C TRP A 263 1.38 11.90 -2.45
N PHE A 264 1.52 12.14 -1.14
CA PHE A 264 2.82 12.44 -0.53
C PHE A 264 3.83 11.31 -0.76
N ALA A 265 3.42 10.07 -0.49
CA ALA A 265 4.29 8.90 -0.63
C ALA A 265 4.63 8.56 -2.09
N ILE A 266 3.65 8.60 -2.99
CA ILE A 266 3.87 8.30 -4.41
C ILE A 266 4.71 9.38 -5.08
N GLU A 267 4.53 10.64 -4.67
CA GLU A 267 5.35 11.71 -5.20
C GLU A 267 6.80 11.58 -4.76
N ASP A 268 7.07 11.35 -3.47
CA ASP A 268 8.44 11.08 -2.99
C ASP A 268 9.08 9.90 -3.73
N TYR A 269 8.34 8.80 -3.89
CA TYR A 269 8.82 7.61 -4.59
C TYR A 269 9.27 7.93 -6.01
N PHE A 270 8.44 8.60 -6.81
CA PHE A 270 8.78 8.89 -8.20
C PHE A 270 9.84 9.98 -8.33
N ARG A 271 9.86 10.98 -7.43
CA ARG A 271 10.94 11.97 -7.39
C ARG A 271 12.29 11.32 -7.14
N THR A 272 12.36 10.44 -6.16
CA THR A 272 13.58 9.70 -5.83
C THR A 272 13.98 8.74 -6.94
N LYS A 273 13.03 7.97 -7.49
CA LYS A 273 13.29 6.99 -8.57
C LYS A 273 13.71 7.66 -9.88
N CYS A 274 13.07 8.76 -10.25
CA CYS A 274 13.22 9.40 -11.56
C CYS A 274 14.11 10.64 -11.55
N GLY A 275 14.49 11.15 -10.38
CA GLY A 275 15.29 12.37 -10.24
C GLY A 275 14.51 13.65 -10.58
N PHE A 276 13.19 13.65 -10.42
CA PHE A 276 12.37 14.82 -10.72
C PHE A 276 12.53 15.93 -9.66
N PRO A 277 12.74 17.19 -10.08
CA PRO A 277 12.90 18.32 -9.16
C PRO A 277 11.57 18.67 -8.49
N LYS A 278 11.60 19.12 -7.22
CA LYS A 278 10.39 19.57 -6.51
C LYS A 278 9.59 20.57 -7.37
N ALA A 279 8.31 20.29 -7.58
CA ALA A 279 7.45 21.03 -8.49
C ALA A 279 6.00 21.00 -8.00
N GLN A 280 5.25 22.07 -8.30
CA GLN A 280 3.82 22.13 -8.03
C GLN A 280 3.07 21.16 -8.97
N PRO A 281 1.96 20.56 -8.53
CA PRO A 281 1.16 19.68 -9.38
C PRO A 281 0.47 20.47 -10.48
N GLU A 282 0.16 19.78 -11.58
CA GLU A 282 -0.66 20.38 -12.63
C GLU A 282 -2.10 20.54 -12.09
N LYS A 283 -2.63 21.76 -12.14
CA LYS A 283 -4.08 21.96 -11.95
C LYS A 283 -4.79 21.17 -13.06
N PRO A 284 -5.78 20.32 -12.75
CA PRO A 284 -6.55 19.67 -13.79
C PRO A 284 -7.15 20.72 -14.71
N GLU A 285 -7.02 20.50 -16.02
CA GLU A 285 -7.76 21.29 -17.00
C GLU A 285 -9.25 21.01 -16.77
N GLU A 286 -10.07 22.05 -16.59
CA GLU A 286 -11.52 21.89 -16.55
C GLU A 286 -11.93 21.20 -17.86
N GLU A 287 -12.46 19.97 -17.79
CA GLU A 287 -13.01 19.29 -18.96
C GLU A 287 -14.08 20.20 -19.57
N GLN A 288 -13.78 20.82 -20.72
CA GLN A 288 -14.69 21.67 -21.48
C GLN A 288 -15.70 20.84 -22.26
#